data_AF-A0A950S9E1-F1
#
_entry.id   AF-A0A950S9E1-F1
#
_cell.length_a   1.000
_cell.length_b   1.000
_cell.length_c   1.000
_cell.angle_alpha   90.00
_cell.angle_beta   90.00
_cell.angle_gamma   90.00
#
_symmetry.space_group_name_H-M   'P 1'
#
loop_
_entity.id
_entity.type
_entity.pdbx_description
1 polymer ?
#
loop_
_entity_poly.entity_id
_entity_poly.type
_entity_poly.pdbx_seq_one_letter_code
_entity_poly.pdbx_strand_id
1 'polypeptide(L)'
;MSVGRLAASDDDFYQRLYQRGMTHFAAADYASAFTELRSAAFGFVERGEQFEIAQSYAAIAAHRLGHDSDARDSLMRLVTAEKVQPRYRSIKLPDDVRAELNTLAANFLMTDEAALLGVTSVAKPETEVPTPTKQPNVALTAPRDGGPDASQPVTPAPVPQPKKPVPQPVPQPVPPPQPKSAAPQPVVPAPQPAPAPPPKPPAPQPAVPAPQPQVREAVPSLADAQRAVDSGDIDRARAMYDELSTAPALSHDTALRVAEGLYRVRDYAGAARTFARAGAIGRGEEGYHYYYAVALYETGHYGNAKRELAAALPYIAVTPDVTRYRAKIEGAIE
;
A
#
# COMPACT_ATOMS: atom_id res chain seq x y z
N MET A 1 29.63 23.88 -37.96
CA MET A 1 28.24 24.02 -37.46
C MET A 1 28.04 22.95 -36.39
N SER A 2 28.26 23.30 -35.12
CA SER A 2 28.06 22.36 -34.00
C SER A 2 26.60 22.38 -33.57
N VAL A 3 25.92 21.27 -33.76
CA VAL A 3 24.54 21.06 -33.29
C VAL A 3 24.62 20.66 -31.81
N GLY A 4 24.67 21.65 -30.92
CA GLY A 4 24.57 21.42 -29.48
C GLY A 4 23.15 20.99 -29.14
N ARG A 5 22.92 19.69 -28.94
CA ARG A 5 21.71 19.20 -28.28
C ARG A 5 21.71 19.71 -26.85
N LEU A 6 20.92 20.74 -26.57
CA LEU A 6 20.53 21.12 -25.22
C LEU A 6 19.70 19.96 -24.66
N ALA A 7 20.32 19.10 -23.83
CA ALA A 7 19.56 18.23 -22.96
C ALA A 7 18.73 19.14 -22.05
N ALA A 8 17.41 19.10 -22.19
CA ALA A 8 16.53 19.78 -21.24
C ALA A 8 16.90 19.24 -19.86
N SER A 9 17.32 20.13 -18.96
CA SER A 9 17.65 19.75 -17.60
C SER A 9 16.41 19.14 -16.93
N ASP A 10 16.59 18.16 -16.05
CA ASP A 10 15.49 17.54 -15.30
C ASP A 10 14.62 18.59 -14.58
N ASP A 11 15.20 19.73 -14.24
CA ASP A 11 14.53 20.92 -13.72
C ASP A 11 13.41 21.47 -14.62
N ASP A 12 13.57 21.42 -15.95
CA ASP A 12 12.58 21.93 -16.91
C ASP A 12 11.34 21.03 -16.98
N PHE A 13 11.50 19.74 -16.65
CA PHE A 13 10.38 18.82 -16.59
C PHE A 13 9.47 19.15 -15.42
N TYR A 14 10.01 19.22 -14.20
CA TYR A 14 9.22 19.51 -12.99
C TYR A 14 8.65 20.93 -12.99
N GLN A 15 9.36 21.90 -13.57
CA GLN A 15 8.82 23.24 -13.75
C GLN A 15 7.57 23.26 -14.64
N ARG A 16 7.54 22.45 -15.71
CA ARG A 16 6.36 22.32 -16.58
C ARG A 16 5.20 21.63 -15.87
N LEU A 17 5.46 20.58 -15.08
CA LEU A 17 4.43 19.94 -14.26
C LEU A 17 3.84 20.93 -13.26
N TYR A 18 4.69 21.71 -12.58
CA TYR A 18 4.25 22.75 -11.65
C TYR A 18 3.33 23.77 -12.32
N GLN A 19 3.75 24.33 -13.46
CA GLN A 19 2.94 25.32 -14.19
C GLN A 19 1.59 24.74 -14.66
N ARG A 20 1.58 23.50 -15.16
CA ARG A 20 0.35 22.80 -15.53
C ARG A 20 -0.54 22.57 -14.32
N GLY A 21 0.01 22.05 -13.22
CA GLY A 21 -0.72 21.82 -11.98
C GLY A 21 -1.36 23.10 -11.42
N MET A 22 -0.63 24.21 -11.43
CA MET A 22 -1.15 25.53 -11.04
C MET A 22 -2.28 26.00 -11.97
N THR A 23 -2.16 25.73 -13.28
CA THR A 23 -3.21 26.04 -14.27
C THR A 23 -4.48 25.22 -14.01
N HIS A 24 -4.34 23.91 -13.76
CA HIS A 24 -5.46 23.04 -13.39
C HIS A 24 -6.12 23.49 -12.08
N PHE A 25 -5.33 23.87 -11.07
CA PHE A 25 -5.85 24.38 -9.80
C PHE A 25 -6.70 25.64 -10.00
N ALA A 26 -6.20 26.61 -10.78
CA ALA A 26 -6.93 27.83 -11.12
C ALA A 26 -8.23 27.55 -11.92
N ALA A 27 -8.25 26.48 -12.71
CA ALA A 27 -9.43 26.03 -13.45
C ALA A 27 -10.39 25.15 -12.63
N ALA A 28 -10.15 24.98 -11.33
CA ALA A 28 -10.88 24.07 -10.43
C ALA A 28 -10.85 22.58 -10.86
N ASP A 29 -9.90 22.18 -11.70
CA ASP A 29 -9.62 20.78 -12.04
C ASP A 29 -8.66 20.18 -11.00
N TYR A 30 -9.18 19.94 -9.79
CA TYR A 30 -8.36 19.54 -8.64
C TYR A 30 -7.72 18.17 -8.80
N ALA A 31 -8.33 17.25 -9.57
CA ALA A 31 -7.79 15.92 -9.82
C ALA A 31 -6.46 15.99 -10.58
N SER A 32 -6.45 16.71 -11.71
CA SER A 32 -5.25 16.96 -12.49
C SER A 32 -4.24 17.80 -11.71
N ALA A 33 -4.72 18.84 -11.02
CA ALA A 33 -3.87 19.72 -10.21
C ALA A 33 -3.09 18.94 -9.15
N PHE A 34 -3.76 18.07 -8.38
CA PHE A 34 -3.15 17.27 -7.34
C PHE A 34 -2.04 16.37 -7.88
N THR A 35 -2.31 15.65 -8.98
CA THR A 35 -1.35 14.71 -9.57
C THR A 35 -0.09 15.43 -10.07
N GLU A 36 -0.28 16.54 -10.80
CA GLU A 36 0.81 17.32 -11.38
C GLU A 36 1.64 18.04 -10.30
N LEU A 37 0.98 18.65 -9.31
CA LEU A 37 1.67 19.36 -8.21
C LEU A 37 2.42 18.41 -7.29
N ARG A 38 1.87 17.23 -6.97
CA ARG A 38 2.56 16.21 -6.17
C ARG A 38 3.81 15.70 -6.88
N SER A 39 3.72 15.50 -8.20
CA SER A 39 4.85 15.08 -9.04
C SER A 39 5.90 16.18 -9.16
N ALA A 40 5.48 17.44 -9.34
CA ALA A 40 6.36 18.59 -9.36
C ALA A 40 7.11 18.79 -8.03
N ALA A 41 6.43 18.64 -6.89
CA ALA A 41 7.03 18.78 -5.58
C ALA A 41 8.21 17.81 -5.38
N PHE A 42 8.15 16.59 -5.93
CA PHE A 42 9.28 15.65 -5.85
C PHE A 42 10.56 16.21 -6.53
N GLY A 43 10.42 16.89 -7.65
CA GLY A 43 11.55 17.55 -8.32
C GLY A 43 12.05 18.81 -7.62
N PHE A 44 11.30 19.35 -6.67
CA PHE A 44 11.65 20.57 -5.94
C PHE A 44 12.21 20.33 -4.55
N VAL A 45 12.54 19.09 -4.17
CA VAL A 45 13.07 18.79 -2.82
C VAL A 45 14.27 19.66 -2.43
N GLU A 46 15.16 19.97 -3.39
CA GLU A 46 16.33 20.86 -3.18
C GLU A 46 15.96 22.36 -3.26
N ARG A 47 14.75 22.68 -3.72
CA ARG A 47 14.20 24.04 -3.89
C ARG A 47 13.05 24.26 -2.91
N GLY A 48 13.41 24.39 -1.62
CA GLY A 48 12.47 24.38 -0.50
C GLY A 48 11.23 25.27 -0.68
N GLU A 49 11.38 26.48 -1.21
CA GLU A 49 10.24 27.38 -1.44
C GLU A 49 9.24 26.81 -2.47
N GLN A 50 9.72 26.34 -3.62
CA GLN A 50 8.86 25.74 -4.65
C GLN A 50 8.24 24.41 -4.18
N PHE A 51 8.99 23.62 -3.39
CA PHE A 51 8.46 22.41 -2.75
C PHE A 51 7.28 22.75 -1.84
N GLU A 52 7.46 23.69 -0.93
CA GLU A 52 6.44 24.06 0.05
C GLU A 52 5.22 24.69 -0.64
N ILE A 53 5.40 25.51 -1.68
CA ILE A 53 4.28 26.02 -2.48
C ILE A 53 3.54 24.86 -3.18
N ALA A 54 4.25 23.95 -3.86
CA ALA A 54 3.61 22.84 -4.56
C ALA A 54 2.84 21.91 -3.60
N GLN A 55 3.40 21.58 -2.42
CA GLN A 55 2.71 20.79 -1.40
C GLN A 55 1.50 21.51 -0.80
N SER A 56 1.58 22.84 -0.64
CA SER A 56 0.46 23.67 -0.18
C SER A 56 -0.76 23.55 -1.08
N TYR A 57 -0.56 23.73 -2.40
CA TYR A 57 -1.64 23.59 -3.38
C TYR A 57 -2.09 22.14 -3.56
N ALA A 58 -1.18 21.16 -3.48
CA ALA A 58 -1.53 19.74 -3.55
C ALA A 58 -2.42 19.33 -2.37
N ALA A 59 -2.13 19.79 -1.14
CA ALA A 59 -2.94 19.53 0.04
C ALA A 59 -4.38 20.03 -0.13
N ILE A 60 -4.53 21.28 -0.62
CA ILE A 60 -5.85 21.87 -0.87
C ILE A 60 -6.60 21.11 -1.99
N ALA A 61 -5.93 20.81 -3.09
CA ALA A 61 -6.53 20.07 -4.20
C ALA A 61 -7.04 18.69 -3.75
N ALA A 62 -6.25 17.96 -2.97
CA ALA A 62 -6.64 16.67 -2.40
C ALA A 62 -7.87 16.80 -1.49
N HIS A 63 -7.88 17.79 -0.59
CA HIS A 63 -9.02 18.00 0.30
C HIS A 63 -10.31 18.36 -0.48
N ARG A 64 -10.21 19.19 -1.53
CA ARG A 64 -11.37 19.53 -2.37
C ARG A 64 -11.94 18.35 -3.15
N LEU A 65 -11.16 17.28 -3.33
CA LEU A 65 -11.62 15.99 -3.88
C LEU A 65 -12.21 15.06 -2.83
N GLY A 66 -12.17 15.43 -1.53
CA GLY A 66 -12.52 14.55 -0.42
C GLY A 66 -11.44 13.52 -0.07
N HIS A 67 -10.23 13.68 -0.60
CA HIS A 67 -9.09 12.78 -0.34
C HIS A 67 -8.32 13.25 0.91
N ASP A 68 -8.96 13.18 2.07
CA ASP A 68 -8.42 13.75 3.32
C ASP A 68 -7.10 13.12 3.77
N SER A 69 -6.89 11.83 3.48
CA SER A 69 -5.61 11.16 3.76
C SER A 69 -4.46 11.75 2.93
N ASP A 70 -4.69 12.02 1.65
CA ASP A 70 -3.70 12.62 0.76
C ASP A 70 -3.41 14.09 1.12
N ALA A 71 -4.45 14.82 1.55
CA ALA A 71 -4.31 16.17 2.07
C ALA A 71 -3.42 16.18 3.32
N ARG A 72 -3.68 15.26 4.27
CA ARG A 72 -2.86 15.08 5.47
C ARG A 72 -1.42 14.70 5.12
N ASP A 73 -1.20 13.78 4.19
CA ASP A 73 0.14 13.39 3.77
C ASP A 73 0.94 14.59 3.19
N SER A 74 0.28 15.43 2.40
CA SER A 74 0.89 16.65 1.84
C SER A 74 1.23 17.66 2.95
N LEU A 75 0.35 17.83 3.94
CA LEU A 75 0.60 18.65 5.13
C LEU A 75 1.77 18.10 5.98
N MET A 76 1.86 16.78 6.17
CA MET A 76 2.96 16.16 6.91
C MET A 76 4.30 16.39 6.22
N ARG A 77 4.34 16.41 4.89
CA ARG A 77 5.54 16.77 4.13
C ARG A 77 5.96 18.22 4.34
N LEU A 78 5.01 19.15 4.44
CA LEU A 78 5.29 20.55 4.85
C LEU A 78 5.88 20.61 6.26
N VAL A 79 5.31 19.88 7.21
CA VAL A 79 5.85 19.81 8.59
C VAL A 79 7.26 19.25 8.60
N THR A 80 7.56 18.22 7.80
CA THR A 80 8.91 17.68 7.66
C THR A 80 9.87 18.69 7.05
N ALA A 81 9.47 19.40 5.99
CA ALA A 81 10.30 20.45 5.39
C ALA A 81 10.59 21.59 6.36
N GLU A 82 9.56 22.07 7.08
CA GLU A 82 9.68 23.14 8.07
C GLU A 82 10.61 22.74 9.23
N LYS A 83 10.60 21.46 9.65
CA LYS A 83 11.55 20.94 10.65
C LYS A 83 13.01 20.98 10.17
N VAL A 84 13.24 20.78 8.87
CA VAL A 84 14.59 20.82 8.28
C VAL A 84 15.04 22.25 8.06
N GLN A 85 14.17 23.09 7.49
CA GLN A 85 14.47 24.48 7.19
C GLN A 85 13.24 25.36 7.46
N PRO A 86 13.16 26.03 8.63
CA PRO A 86 11.98 26.81 9.02
C PRO A 86 11.77 28.04 8.14
N ARG A 87 10.93 27.93 7.11
CA ARG A 87 10.76 28.95 6.06
C ARG A 87 9.32 29.12 5.60
N TYR A 88 8.43 28.18 5.89
CA TYR A 88 7.04 28.19 5.45
C TYR A 88 6.32 29.51 5.78
N ARG A 89 6.59 30.08 6.96
CA ARG A 89 6.01 31.36 7.39
C ARG A 89 6.42 32.55 6.52
N SER A 90 7.57 32.46 5.86
CA SER A 90 8.12 33.52 5.00
C SER A 90 7.73 33.38 3.53
N ILE A 91 7.16 32.24 3.13
CA ILE A 91 6.73 32.01 1.74
C ILE A 91 5.59 32.96 1.38
N LYS A 92 5.58 33.44 0.14
CA LYS A 92 4.46 34.23 -0.37
C LYS A 92 3.41 33.30 -0.97
N LEU A 93 2.35 33.06 -0.19
CA LEU A 93 1.12 32.40 -0.66
C LEU A 93 0.03 33.47 -0.77
N PRO A 94 -0.89 33.35 -1.74
CA PRO A 94 -2.13 34.12 -1.73
C PRO A 94 -2.88 33.97 -0.39
N ASP A 95 -3.51 35.04 0.08
CA ASP A 95 -4.12 35.08 1.43
C ASP A 95 -5.24 34.04 1.59
N ASP A 96 -6.02 33.81 0.54
CA ASP A 96 -7.08 32.81 0.48
C ASP A 96 -6.51 31.38 0.59
N VAL A 97 -5.47 31.08 -0.19
CA VAL A 97 -4.76 29.79 -0.15
C VAL A 97 -4.15 29.55 1.23
N ARG A 98 -3.53 30.58 1.83
CA ARG A 98 -2.96 30.49 3.18
C ARG A 98 -4.03 30.24 4.24
N ALA A 99 -5.16 30.94 4.17
CA ALA A 99 -6.26 30.78 5.12
C ALA A 99 -6.89 29.38 5.03
N GLU A 100 -7.10 28.87 3.81
CA GLU A 100 -7.61 27.51 3.59
C GLU A 100 -6.62 26.48 4.12
N LEU A 101 -5.33 26.59 3.77
CA LEU A 101 -4.30 25.65 4.23
C LEU A 101 -4.15 25.65 5.76
N ASN A 102 -4.25 26.81 6.40
CA ASN A 102 -4.26 26.91 7.86
C ASN A 102 -5.47 26.18 8.48
N THR A 103 -6.63 26.26 7.83
CA THR A 103 -7.84 25.53 8.25
C THR A 103 -7.63 24.02 8.12
N LEU A 104 -7.05 23.56 7.00
CA LEU A 104 -6.72 22.14 6.80
C LEU A 104 -5.72 21.63 7.84
N ALA A 105 -4.65 22.39 8.08
CA ALA A 105 -3.65 22.07 9.08
C ALA A 105 -4.25 21.95 10.48
N ALA A 106 -5.14 22.88 10.88
CA ALA A 106 -5.83 22.81 12.16
C ALA A 106 -6.75 21.58 12.30
N ASN A 107 -7.30 21.08 11.19
CA ASN A 107 -8.21 19.93 11.19
C ASN A 107 -7.50 18.58 11.12
N PHE A 108 -6.39 18.48 10.37
CA PHE A 108 -5.74 17.19 10.06
C PHE A 108 -4.45 16.92 10.82
N LEU A 109 -3.78 17.95 11.33
CA LEU A 109 -2.53 17.81 12.06
C LEU A 109 -2.74 17.83 13.58
N MET A 110 -1.79 17.27 14.30
CA MET A 110 -1.72 17.46 15.75
C MET A 110 -1.39 18.91 16.10
N THR A 111 -1.72 19.34 17.32
CA THR A 111 -1.53 20.72 17.78
C THR A 111 -0.08 21.20 17.64
N ASP A 112 0.89 20.34 17.95
CA ASP A 112 2.32 20.63 17.85
C ASP A 112 2.80 20.70 16.39
N GLU A 113 2.28 19.84 15.53
CA GLU A 113 2.55 19.85 14.09
C GLU A 113 1.99 21.11 13.41
N ALA A 114 0.75 21.48 13.72
CA ALA A 114 0.12 22.71 13.22
C ALA A 114 0.87 23.97 13.69
N ALA A 115 1.36 23.98 14.93
CA ALA A 115 2.12 25.10 15.48
C ALA A 115 3.44 25.36 14.73
N LEU A 116 4.08 24.32 14.20
CA LEU A 116 5.28 24.46 13.36
C LEU A 116 4.97 25.29 12.10
N LEU A 117 3.84 25.04 11.46
CA LEU A 117 3.37 25.81 10.30
C LEU A 117 2.86 27.22 10.68
N GLY A 118 2.92 27.60 11.96
CA GLY A 118 2.42 28.89 12.44
C GLY A 118 0.89 28.94 12.59
N VAL A 119 0.24 27.79 12.55
CA VAL A 119 -1.21 27.68 12.74
C VAL A 119 -1.47 27.59 14.24
N THR A 120 -1.88 28.70 14.84
CA THR A 120 -2.43 28.67 16.20
C THR A 120 -3.83 28.09 16.11
N SER A 121 -4.00 26.83 16.55
CA SER A 121 -5.32 26.22 16.63
C SER A 121 -6.24 27.13 17.43
N VAL A 122 -7.23 27.71 16.76
CA VAL A 122 -8.33 28.39 17.45
C VAL A 122 -9.06 27.25 18.13
N ALA A 123 -8.99 27.20 19.47
CA ALA A 123 -9.64 26.18 20.27
C ALA A 123 -11.03 25.94 19.71
N LYS A 124 -11.22 24.75 19.11
CA LYS A 124 -12.53 24.32 18.59
C LYS A 124 -13.51 24.62 19.72
N PRO A 125 -14.51 25.51 19.54
CA PRO A 125 -15.41 25.86 20.61
C PRO A 125 -15.91 24.55 21.18
N GLU A 126 -15.69 24.32 22.48
CA GLU A 126 -16.24 23.17 23.16
C GLU A 126 -17.73 23.20 22.87
N THR A 127 -18.15 22.35 21.94
CA THR A 127 -19.55 21.99 21.82
C THR A 127 -19.88 21.48 23.20
N GLU A 128 -20.59 22.28 24.00
CA GLU A 128 -21.18 21.86 25.26
C GLU A 128 -22.01 20.62 24.92
N VAL A 129 -21.40 19.45 25.11
CA VAL A 129 -22.12 18.20 25.03
C VAL A 129 -23.12 18.32 26.16
N PRO A 130 -24.45 18.40 25.89
CA PRO A 130 -25.42 18.52 26.95
C PRO A 130 -25.18 17.36 27.90
N THR A 131 -24.72 17.68 29.10
CA THR A 131 -24.47 16.72 30.16
C THR A 131 -25.69 15.80 30.23
N PRO A 132 -25.55 14.48 29.99
CA PRO A 132 -26.67 13.56 30.06
C PRO A 132 -27.29 13.70 31.45
N THR A 133 -28.49 14.27 31.50
CA THR A 133 -29.24 14.37 32.74
C THR A 133 -29.48 12.93 33.19
N LYS A 134 -28.86 12.54 34.30
CA LYS A 134 -29.03 11.23 34.92
C LYS A 134 -30.52 10.99 35.17
N GLN A 135 -31.20 10.31 34.25
CA GLN A 135 -32.42 9.61 34.59
C GLN A 135 -32.02 8.30 35.30
N PRO A 136 -32.54 8.03 36.50
CA PRO A 136 -32.29 6.78 37.19
C PRO A 136 -32.99 5.66 36.41
N ASN A 137 -32.20 4.82 35.75
CA ASN A 137 -32.71 3.61 35.13
C ASN A 137 -33.01 2.60 36.24
N VAL A 138 -34.28 2.51 36.62
CA VAL A 138 -34.78 1.58 37.64
C VAL A 138 -34.86 0.19 37.01
N ALA A 139 -33.73 -0.52 36.98
CA ALA A 139 -33.71 -1.92 36.60
C ALA A 139 -34.28 -2.77 37.74
N LEU A 140 -35.46 -3.33 37.48
CA LEU A 140 -36.18 -4.29 38.30
C LEU A 140 -35.34 -5.56 38.51
N THR A 141 -34.76 -5.71 39.70
CA THR A 141 -34.06 -6.92 40.14
C THR A 141 -35.04 -8.01 40.53
N ALA A 142 -35.00 -9.15 39.83
CA ALA A 142 -35.56 -10.42 40.31
C ALA A 142 -34.63 -11.01 41.40
N PRO A 143 -35.17 -11.63 42.47
CA PRO A 143 -34.38 -12.20 43.54
C PRO A 143 -33.83 -13.58 43.12
N ARG A 144 -32.52 -13.78 43.27
CA ARG A 144 -31.91 -15.11 43.23
C ARG A 144 -31.33 -15.39 44.62
N ASP A 145 -31.95 -16.37 45.26
CA ASP A 145 -31.61 -16.91 46.57
C ASP A 145 -30.16 -17.42 46.63
N GLY A 146 -29.51 -17.08 47.75
CA GLY A 146 -28.88 -18.04 48.66
C GLY A 146 -27.60 -18.76 48.21
N GLY A 147 -26.47 -18.32 48.75
CA GLY A 147 -25.25 -19.14 48.85
C GLY A 147 -24.13 -18.40 49.61
N PRO A 148 -23.70 -18.87 50.80
CA PRO A 148 -22.77 -18.14 51.66
C PRO A 148 -21.30 -18.47 51.37
N ASP A 149 -20.47 -17.46 51.61
CA ASP A 149 -19.15 -17.56 52.26
C ASP A 149 -18.11 -18.52 51.68
N ALA A 150 -17.10 -17.96 50.99
CA ALA A 150 -15.74 -18.49 51.00
C ALA A 150 -14.75 -17.40 50.60
N SER A 151 -14.06 -16.87 51.61
CA SER A 151 -12.82 -16.11 51.51
C SER A 151 -11.83 -16.79 50.55
N GLN A 152 -11.39 -16.10 49.49
CA GLN A 152 -10.25 -16.56 48.69
C GLN A 152 -8.96 -15.84 49.11
N PRO A 153 -7.85 -16.58 49.28
CA PRO A 153 -6.58 -16.05 49.74
C PRO A 153 -5.83 -15.30 48.63
N VAL A 154 -5.16 -14.23 49.02
CA VAL A 154 -4.15 -13.51 48.24
C VAL A 154 -3.05 -14.46 47.77
N THR A 155 -2.83 -14.52 46.46
CA THR A 155 -1.74 -15.30 45.85
C THR A 155 -0.43 -14.47 45.91
N PRO A 156 0.71 -15.05 46.33
CA PRO A 156 1.98 -14.33 46.38
C PRO A 156 2.57 -14.11 44.99
N ALA A 157 3.32 -13.01 44.85
CA ALA A 157 4.08 -12.65 43.66
C ALA A 157 5.05 -13.77 43.23
N PRO A 158 5.23 -14.00 41.90
CA PRO A 158 6.11 -15.05 41.40
C PRO A 158 7.59 -14.70 41.65
N VAL A 159 8.29 -15.63 42.29
CA VAL A 159 9.74 -15.61 42.51
C VAL A 159 10.46 -15.80 41.15
N PRO A 160 11.50 -15.02 40.83
CA PRO A 160 12.26 -15.16 39.59
C PRO A 160 12.94 -16.54 39.52
N GLN A 161 12.63 -17.31 38.46
CA GLN A 161 13.25 -18.60 38.21
C GLN A 161 14.72 -18.44 37.75
N PRO A 162 15.63 -19.34 38.16
CA PRO A 162 17.01 -19.37 37.69
C PRO A 162 17.08 -19.57 36.18
N LYS A 163 17.86 -18.72 35.50
CA LYS A 163 18.16 -18.87 34.07
C LYS A 163 18.81 -20.24 33.81
N LYS A 164 18.16 -21.07 32.99
CA LYS A 164 18.76 -22.32 32.50
C LYS A 164 20.04 -22.02 31.70
N PRO A 165 21.09 -22.85 31.83
CA PRO A 165 22.30 -22.73 31.02
C PRO A 165 21.96 -22.82 29.53
N VAL A 166 22.46 -21.86 28.75
CA VAL A 166 22.37 -21.88 27.29
C VAL A 166 23.23 -23.05 26.79
N PRO A 167 22.67 -23.99 25.98
CA PRO A 167 23.45 -25.07 25.38
C PRO A 167 24.58 -24.49 24.53
N GLN A 168 25.81 -24.96 24.75
CA GLN A 168 26.94 -24.68 23.86
C GLN A 168 26.62 -25.18 22.45
N PRO A 169 26.95 -24.41 21.40
CA PRO A 169 26.76 -24.84 20.02
C PRO A 169 27.57 -26.11 19.77
N VAL A 170 26.87 -27.20 19.43
CA VAL A 170 27.51 -28.42 18.94
C VAL A 170 28.14 -28.08 17.58
N PRO A 171 29.41 -28.40 17.33
CA PRO A 171 30.05 -28.15 16.05
C PRO A 171 29.24 -28.76 14.90
N GLN A 172 28.87 -27.93 13.92
CA GLN A 172 28.20 -28.41 12.71
C GLN A 172 29.11 -29.42 11.99
N PRO A 173 28.58 -30.56 11.53
CA PRO A 173 29.33 -31.50 10.70
C PRO A 173 29.86 -30.80 9.47
N VAL A 174 31.17 -30.93 9.23
CA VAL A 174 31.82 -30.46 8.01
C VAL A 174 31.16 -31.17 6.82
N PRO A 175 30.64 -30.43 5.82
CA PRO A 175 30.02 -31.04 4.66
C PRO A 175 31.03 -31.93 3.91
N PRO A 176 30.61 -33.10 3.41
CA PRO A 176 31.49 -33.99 2.66
C PRO A 176 32.02 -33.29 1.40
N PRO A 177 33.25 -33.61 0.97
CA PRO A 177 33.87 -33.00 -0.19
C PRO A 177 33.00 -33.20 -1.44
N GLN A 178 32.71 -32.10 -2.12
CA GLN A 178 32.01 -32.11 -3.41
C GLN A 178 32.74 -33.00 -4.42
N PRO A 179 32.03 -33.88 -5.15
CA PRO A 179 32.60 -34.63 -6.25
C PRO A 179 33.20 -33.68 -7.28
N LYS A 180 34.49 -33.87 -7.59
CA LYS A 180 35.16 -33.19 -8.71
C LYS A 180 34.35 -33.43 -9.98
N SER A 181 33.84 -32.35 -10.57
CA SER A 181 33.19 -32.34 -11.87
C SER A 181 34.11 -33.00 -12.90
N ALA A 182 33.61 -34.06 -13.53
CA ALA A 182 34.27 -34.69 -14.65
C ALA A 182 34.46 -33.67 -15.79
N ALA A 183 35.62 -33.72 -16.43
CA ALA A 183 35.96 -32.87 -17.56
C ALA A 183 34.91 -33.01 -18.70
N PRO A 184 34.59 -31.92 -19.40
CA PRO A 184 33.69 -31.96 -20.55
C PRO A 184 34.27 -32.86 -21.64
N GLN A 185 33.52 -33.88 -22.04
CA GLN A 185 33.82 -34.67 -23.23
C GLN A 185 33.67 -33.81 -24.49
N PRO A 186 34.55 -33.94 -25.49
CA PRO A 186 34.42 -33.25 -26.76
C PRO A 186 33.14 -33.72 -27.48
N VAL A 187 32.22 -32.80 -27.73
CA VAL A 187 31.05 -33.07 -28.58
C VAL A 187 31.56 -33.16 -30.02
N VAL A 188 31.48 -34.36 -30.60
CA VAL A 188 31.79 -34.59 -32.02
C VAL A 188 30.68 -33.92 -32.85
N PRO A 189 31.02 -33.07 -33.85
CA PRO A 189 30.03 -32.45 -34.72
C PRO A 189 29.21 -33.52 -35.46
N ALA A 190 27.89 -33.47 -35.31
CA ALA A 190 26.99 -34.29 -36.12
C ALA A 190 27.12 -33.87 -37.60
N PRO A 191 27.13 -34.82 -38.55
CA PRO A 191 27.22 -34.52 -39.97
C PRO A 191 26.06 -33.63 -40.43
N GLN A 192 26.41 -32.52 -41.10
CA GLN A 192 25.45 -31.62 -41.72
C GLN A 192 24.58 -32.40 -42.73
N PRO A 193 23.24 -32.32 -42.62
CA PRO A 193 22.33 -32.83 -43.64
C PRO A 193 22.60 -32.16 -44.98
N ALA A 194 22.62 -32.96 -46.04
CA ALA A 194 22.77 -32.46 -47.41
C ALA A 194 21.70 -31.40 -47.74
N PRO A 195 22.03 -30.39 -48.55
CA PRO A 195 21.09 -29.34 -48.96
C PRO A 195 19.84 -29.95 -49.60
N ALA A 196 18.68 -29.67 -49.03
CA ALA A 196 17.40 -30.03 -49.64
C ALA A 196 17.25 -29.30 -51.00
N PRO A 197 16.67 -29.95 -52.01
CA PRO A 197 16.41 -29.33 -53.30
C PRO A 197 15.54 -28.08 -53.16
N PRO A 198 15.73 -27.06 -54.01
CA PRO A 198 14.96 -25.82 -53.93
C PRO A 198 13.46 -26.12 -54.05
N PRO A 199 12.62 -25.55 -53.16
CA PRO A 199 11.19 -25.78 -53.19
C PRO A 199 10.61 -25.27 -54.51
N LYS A 200 9.79 -26.12 -55.14
CA LYS A 200 8.99 -25.75 -56.32
C LYS A 200 8.14 -24.52 -55.97
N PRO A 201 8.03 -23.53 -56.87
CA PRO A 201 7.16 -22.38 -56.65
C PRO A 201 5.73 -22.84 -56.30
N PRO A 202 5.17 -22.43 -55.15
CA PRO A 202 3.81 -22.79 -54.80
C PRO A 202 2.85 -22.20 -55.84
N ALA A 203 1.90 -23.01 -56.30
CA ALA A 203 0.80 -22.55 -57.14
C ALA A 203 0.06 -21.40 -56.44
N PRO A 204 -0.50 -20.42 -57.18
CA PRO A 204 -1.22 -19.30 -56.61
C PRO A 204 -2.34 -19.80 -55.69
N GLN A 205 -2.18 -19.58 -54.37
CA GLN A 205 -3.23 -19.87 -53.42
C GLN A 205 -4.39 -18.89 -53.65
N PRO A 206 -5.65 -19.36 -53.60
CA PRO A 206 -6.81 -18.49 -53.60
C PRO A 206 -6.66 -17.42 -52.52
N ALA A 207 -6.94 -16.16 -52.85
CA ALA A 207 -6.85 -15.04 -51.93
C ALA A 207 -7.68 -15.34 -50.67
N VAL A 208 -6.99 -15.54 -49.54
CA VAL A 208 -7.63 -15.67 -48.23
C VAL A 208 -8.35 -14.35 -47.95
N PRO A 209 -9.64 -14.34 -47.62
CA PRO A 209 -10.37 -13.14 -47.25
C PRO A 209 -9.59 -12.38 -46.18
N ALA A 210 -9.43 -11.07 -46.35
CA ALA A 210 -8.72 -10.22 -45.39
C ALA A 210 -9.27 -10.50 -43.97
N PRO A 211 -8.41 -10.78 -42.97
CA PRO A 211 -8.85 -11.00 -41.60
C PRO A 211 -9.66 -9.78 -41.18
N GLN A 212 -10.95 -9.98 -40.91
CA GLN A 212 -11.76 -8.94 -40.29
C GLN A 212 -11.07 -8.57 -38.97
N PRO A 213 -10.89 -7.28 -38.66
CA PRO A 213 -10.29 -6.85 -37.40
C PRO A 213 -11.18 -7.38 -36.27
N GLN A 214 -10.76 -8.48 -35.66
CA GLN A 214 -11.36 -8.95 -34.43
C GLN A 214 -11.11 -7.85 -33.41
N VAL A 215 -12.18 -7.19 -32.99
CA VAL A 215 -12.17 -6.32 -31.82
C VAL A 215 -11.85 -7.23 -30.65
N ARG A 216 -10.54 -7.37 -30.35
CA ARG A 216 -10.11 -8.05 -29.14
C ARG A 216 -10.56 -7.14 -28.01
N GLU A 217 -11.62 -7.54 -27.33
CA GLU A 217 -11.96 -6.96 -26.03
C GLU A 217 -10.68 -6.96 -25.20
N ALA A 218 -10.20 -5.76 -24.87
CA ALA A 218 -8.93 -5.60 -24.20
C ALA A 218 -9.08 -6.20 -22.80
N VAL A 219 -8.40 -7.31 -22.55
CA VAL A 219 -8.29 -7.91 -21.22
C VAL A 219 -7.88 -6.81 -20.24
N PRO A 220 -8.61 -6.60 -19.12
CA PRO A 220 -8.29 -5.56 -18.17
C PRO A 220 -6.86 -5.74 -17.67
N SER A 221 -6.08 -4.66 -17.64
CA SER A 221 -4.72 -4.72 -17.12
C SER A 221 -4.72 -4.50 -15.61
N LEU A 222 -3.69 -5.03 -14.92
CA LEU A 222 -3.48 -4.78 -13.50
C LEU A 222 -3.39 -3.28 -13.18
N ALA A 223 -2.84 -2.48 -14.11
CA ALA A 223 -2.74 -1.04 -13.96
C ALA A 223 -4.11 -0.34 -14.03
N ASP A 224 -5.04 -0.86 -14.83
CA ASP A 224 -6.41 -0.34 -14.91
C ASP A 224 -7.20 -0.68 -13.64
N ALA A 225 -7.03 -1.90 -13.12
CA ALA A 225 -7.61 -2.30 -11.84
C ALA A 225 -7.11 -1.43 -10.68
N GLN A 226 -5.80 -1.18 -10.63
CA GLN A 226 -5.21 -0.29 -9.62
C GLN A 226 -5.73 1.15 -9.75
N ARG A 227 -5.82 1.68 -10.98
CA ARG A 227 -6.38 3.02 -11.21
C ARG A 227 -7.83 3.12 -10.75
N ALA A 228 -8.62 2.06 -10.92
CA ALA A 228 -9.98 2.01 -10.42
C ALA A 228 -10.02 2.09 -8.88
N VAL A 229 -9.15 1.35 -8.18
CA VAL A 229 -8.99 1.48 -6.71
C VAL A 229 -8.62 2.91 -6.31
N ASP A 230 -7.62 3.49 -6.96
CA ASP A 230 -7.11 4.83 -6.64
C ASP A 230 -8.17 5.92 -6.91
N SER A 231 -9.07 5.69 -7.86
CA SER A 231 -10.20 6.58 -8.15
C SER A 231 -11.43 6.38 -7.25
N GLY A 232 -11.40 5.39 -6.35
CA GLY A 232 -12.54 5.04 -5.49
C GLY A 232 -13.65 4.23 -6.19
N ASP A 233 -13.47 3.83 -7.44
CA ASP A 233 -14.41 2.97 -8.18
C ASP A 233 -14.20 1.49 -7.78
N ILE A 234 -14.59 1.17 -6.55
CA ILE A 234 -14.33 -0.13 -5.92
C ILE A 234 -15.04 -1.29 -6.63
N ASP A 235 -16.25 -1.06 -7.16
CA ASP A 235 -17.01 -2.10 -7.87
C ASP A 235 -16.35 -2.46 -9.21
N ARG A 236 -15.89 -1.45 -9.96
CA ARG A 236 -15.12 -1.68 -11.18
C ARG A 236 -13.78 -2.35 -10.89
N ALA A 237 -13.07 -1.89 -9.86
CA ALA A 237 -11.81 -2.50 -9.45
C ALA A 237 -11.99 -3.98 -9.10
N ARG A 238 -13.04 -4.31 -8.32
CA ARG A 238 -13.38 -5.69 -7.98
C ARG A 238 -13.63 -6.54 -9.22
N ALA A 239 -14.46 -6.08 -10.16
CA ALA A 239 -14.73 -6.81 -11.39
C ALA A 239 -13.45 -7.10 -12.20
N MET A 240 -12.53 -6.13 -12.29
CA MET A 240 -11.25 -6.31 -13.00
C MET A 240 -10.33 -7.30 -12.27
N TYR A 241 -10.22 -7.22 -10.95
CA TYR A 241 -9.41 -8.17 -10.19
C TYR A 241 -10.00 -9.59 -10.21
N ASP A 242 -11.33 -9.73 -10.19
CA ASP A 242 -12.00 -11.02 -10.34
C ASP A 242 -11.67 -11.65 -11.68
N GLU A 243 -11.80 -10.89 -12.78
CA GLU A 243 -11.43 -11.37 -14.12
C GLU A 243 -9.95 -11.79 -14.18
N LEU A 244 -9.04 -10.94 -13.69
CA LEU A 244 -7.61 -11.25 -13.60
C LEU A 244 -7.34 -12.51 -12.77
N SER A 245 -8.05 -12.72 -11.65
CA SER A 245 -7.86 -13.88 -10.77
C SER A 245 -8.22 -15.22 -11.43
N THR A 246 -9.14 -15.19 -12.40
CA THR A 246 -9.60 -16.37 -13.15
C THR A 246 -8.73 -16.71 -14.35
N ALA A 247 -7.79 -15.84 -14.74
CA ALA A 247 -6.91 -16.08 -15.89
C ALA A 247 -6.13 -17.39 -15.71
N PRO A 248 -6.07 -18.29 -16.71
CA PRO A 248 -5.57 -19.66 -16.55
C PRO A 248 -4.07 -19.76 -16.20
N ALA A 249 -3.28 -18.73 -16.54
CA ALA A 249 -1.86 -18.65 -16.21
C ALA A 249 -1.54 -17.27 -15.62
N LEU A 250 -1.44 -17.21 -14.28
CA LEU A 250 -0.90 -16.05 -13.58
C LEU A 250 0.54 -16.36 -13.18
N SER A 251 1.46 -15.42 -13.44
CA SER A 251 2.78 -15.50 -12.82
C SER A 251 2.65 -15.29 -11.30
N HIS A 252 3.60 -15.82 -10.54
CA HIS A 252 3.62 -15.70 -9.08
C HIS A 252 3.46 -14.23 -8.60
N ASP A 253 4.30 -13.32 -9.11
CA ASP A 253 4.23 -11.89 -8.79
C ASP A 253 2.87 -11.27 -9.18
N THR A 254 2.31 -11.63 -10.34
CA THR A 254 0.98 -11.13 -10.75
C THR A 254 -0.10 -11.64 -9.80
N ALA A 255 -0.04 -12.92 -9.40
CA ALA A 255 -1.01 -13.50 -8.47
C ALA A 255 -0.95 -12.83 -7.09
N LEU A 256 0.24 -12.54 -6.56
CA LEU A 256 0.40 -11.79 -5.31
C LEU A 256 -0.22 -10.40 -5.38
N ARG A 257 0.03 -9.66 -6.48
CA ARG A 257 -0.54 -8.31 -6.67
C ARG A 257 -2.06 -8.32 -6.88
N VAL A 258 -2.59 -9.30 -7.61
CA VAL A 258 -4.04 -9.48 -7.77
C VAL A 258 -4.67 -9.82 -6.41
N ALA A 259 -4.05 -10.69 -5.62
CA ALA A 259 -4.55 -11.05 -4.30
C ALA A 259 -4.54 -9.86 -3.32
N GLU A 260 -3.50 -9.02 -3.33
CA GLU A 260 -3.49 -7.76 -2.58
C GLU A 260 -4.58 -6.79 -3.06
N GLY A 261 -4.78 -6.68 -4.38
CA GLY A 261 -5.86 -5.89 -4.97
C GLY A 261 -7.24 -6.32 -4.48
N LEU A 262 -7.52 -7.63 -4.52
CA LEU A 262 -8.76 -8.23 -3.99
C LEU A 262 -8.95 -7.95 -2.50
N TYR A 263 -7.86 -8.01 -1.72
CA TYR A 263 -7.89 -7.63 -0.31
C TYR A 263 -8.28 -6.17 -0.10
N ARG A 264 -7.73 -5.24 -0.89
CA ARG A 264 -8.02 -3.80 -0.81
C ARG A 264 -9.49 -3.49 -1.14
N VAL A 265 -10.07 -4.17 -2.12
CA VAL A 265 -11.51 -4.05 -2.48
C VAL A 265 -12.43 -4.92 -1.60
N ARG A 266 -11.91 -5.45 -0.49
CA ARG A 266 -12.63 -6.23 0.52
C ARG A 266 -13.22 -7.56 0.02
N ASP A 267 -12.73 -8.10 -1.10
CA ASP A 267 -13.02 -9.48 -1.49
C ASP A 267 -12.00 -10.44 -0.87
N TYR A 268 -12.21 -10.75 0.41
CA TYR A 268 -11.33 -11.64 1.16
C TYR A 268 -11.35 -13.08 0.64
N ALA A 269 -12.49 -13.53 0.08
CA ALA A 269 -12.61 -14.88 -0.46
C ALA A 269 -11.80 -15.01 -1.76
N GLY A 270 -11.90 -14.04 -2.66
CA GLY A 270 -11.05 -13.96 -3.85
C GLY A 270 -9.57 -13.82 -3.51
N ALA A 271 -9.23 -12.95 -2.56
CA ALA A 271 -7.86 -12.77 -2.10
C ALA A 271 -7.25 -14.07 -1.56
N ALA A 272 -7.95 -14.77 -0.67
CA ALA A 272 -7.46 -16.03 -0.09
C ALA A 272 -7.23 -17.11 -1.16
N ARG A 273 -8.16 -17.27 -2.12
CA ARG A 273 -8.00 -18.21 -3.25
C ARG A 273 -6.80 -17.83 -4.13
N THR A 274 -6.62 -16.55 -4.40
CA THR A 274 -5.55 -16.06 -5.27
C THR A 274 -4.17 -16.18 -4.61
N PHE A 275 -4.05 -15.90 -3.31
CA PHE A 275 -2.83 -16.17 -2.55
C PHE A 275 -2.50 -17.67 -2.53
N ALA A 276 -3.48 -18.54 -2.29
CA ALA A 276 -3.27 -19.99 -2.34
C ALA A 276 -2.77 -20.45 -3.72
N ARG A 277 -3.25 -19.83 -4.80
CA ARG A 277 -2.83 -20.10 -6.17
C ARG A 277 -1.44 -19.55 -6.49
N ALA A 278 -1.04 -18.43 -5.89
CA ALA A 278 0.31 -17.89 -6.02
C ALA A 278 1.35 -18.90 -5.49
N GLY A 279 1.00 -19.67 -4.46
CA GLY A 279 1.84 -20.71 -3.89
C GLY A 279 2.60 -20.21 -2.65
N ALA A 280 3.80 -20.74 -2.43
CA ALA A 280 4.61 -20.36 -1.27
C ALA A 280 5.10 -18.92 -1.43
N ILE A 281 4.81 -18.07 -0.43
CA ILE A 281 5.33 -16.70 -0.33
C ILE A 281 6.80 -16.80 0.13
N GLY A 282 7.70 -16.21 -0.66
CA GLY A 282 9.14 -16.33 -0.51
C GLY A 282 9.78 -15.29 0.41
N ARG A 283 11.12 -15.29 0.45
CA ARG A 283 11.89 -14.23 1.12
C ARG A 283 11.80 -12.93 0.32
N GLY A 284 11.63 -11.81 1.02
CA GLY A 284 11.38 -10.49 0.43
C GLY A 284 9.90 -10.21 0.11
N GLU A 285 9.02 -11.19 0.31
CA GLU A 285 7.57 -11.11 0.05
C GLU A 285 6.77 -11.15 1.36
N GLU A 286 7.43 -10.95 2.50
CA GLU A 286 6.85 -11.24 3.81
C GLU A 286 5.69 -10.31 4.18
N GLY A 287 5.61 -9.14 3.53
CA GLY A 287 4.45 -8.25 3.64
C GLY A 287 3.14 -8.91 3.20
N TYR A 288 3.18 -9.82 2.21
CA TYR A 288 1.98 -10.50 1.72
C TYR A 288 1.42 -11.53 2.71
N HIS A 289 2.26 -12.08 3.61
CA HIS A 289 1.77 -12.97 4.66
C HIS A 289 0.74 -12.30 5.56
N TYR A 290 0.87 -10.98 5.83
CA TYR A 290 -0.12 -10.25 6.62
C TYR A 290 -1.48 -10.17 5.91
N TYR A 291 -1.50 -9.75 4.64
CA TYR A 291 -2.74 -9.66 3.87
C TYR A 291 -3.40 -11.03 3.71
N TYR A 292 -2.60 -12.08 3.49
CA TYR A 292 -3.11 -13.43 3.39
C TYR A 292 -3.69 -13.93 4.73
N ALA A 293 -3.01 -13.65 5.85
CA ALA A 293 -3.52 -13.98 7.18
C ALA A 293 -4.89 -13.34 7.46
N VAL A 294 -5.06 -12.06 7.11
CA VAL A 294 -6.36 -11.38 7.28
C VAL A 294 -7.42 -11.99 6.36
N ALA A 295 -7.11 -12.26 5.09
CA ALA A 295 -8.05 -12.89 4.17
C ALA A 295 -8.49 -14.29 4.66
N LEU A 296 -7.56 -15.08 5.20
CA LEU A 296 -7.85 -16.38 5.82
C LEU A 296 -8.73 -16.25 7.06
N TYR A 297 -8.49 -15.25 7.91
CA TYR A 297 -9.30 -14.99 9.10
C TYR A 297 -10.74 -14.61 8.74
N GLU A 298 -10.92 -13.66 7.83
CA GLU A 298 -12.24 -13.18 7.40
C GLU A 298 -13.05 -14.28 6.67
N THR A 299 -12.38 -15.34 6.19
CA THR A 299 -13.01 -16.51 5.56
C THR A 299 -13.13 -17.72 6.49
N GLY A 300 -12.81 -17.58 7.79
CA GLY A 300 -12.98 -18.63 8.80
C GLY A 300 -11.84 -19.65 8.90
N HIS A 301 -10.73 -19.45 8.19
CA HIS A 301 -9.57 -20.36 8.20
C HIS A 301 -8.57 -20.00 9.31
N TYR A 302 -9.02 -19.99 10.57
CA TYR A 302 -8.28 -19.39 11.70
C TYR A 302 -6.91 -20.01 11.96
N GLY A 303 -6.77 -21.34 11.89
CA GLY A 303 -5.46 -22.00 12.10
C GLY A 303 -4.43 -21.60 11.05
N ASN A 304 -4.84 -21.50 9.78
CA ASN A 304 -3.97 -21.00 8.71
C ASN A 304 -3.67 -19.51 8.89
N ALA A 305 -4.66 -18.70 9.28
CA ALA A 305 -4.47 -17.27 9.54
C ALA A 305 -3.41 -17.01 10.62
N LYS A 306 -3.43 -17.78 11.73
CA LYS A 306 -2.43 -17.68 12.80
C LYS A 306 -1.01 -17.99 12.30
N ARG A 307 -0.86 -19.03 11.46
CA ARG A 307 0.44 -19.40 10.88
C ARG A 307 0.99 -18.31 9.97
N GLU A 308 0.17 -17.79 9.05
CA GLU A 308 0.59 -16.73 8.14
C GLU A 308 0.91 -15.43 8.90
N LEU A 309 0.11 -15.07 9.91
CA LEU A 309 0.40 -13.90 10.73
C LEU A 309 1.75 -14.03 11.47
N ALA A 310 2.03 -15.21 12.04
CA ALA A 310 3.30 -15.47 12.71
C ALA A 310 4.50 -15.35 11.76
N ALA A 311 4.34 -15.72 10.49
CA ALA A 311 5.36 -15.54 9.46
C ALA A 311 5.57 -14.06 9.09
N ALA A 312 4.52 -13.24 9.11
CA ALA A 312 4.59 -11.81 8.76
C ALA A 312 5.22 -10.94 9.85
N LEU A 313 4.89 -11.19 11.13
CA LEU A 313 5.21 -10.28 12.25
C LEU A 313 6.69 -9.87 12.39
N PRO A 314 7.69 -10.73 12.12
CA PRO A 314 9.10 -10.32 12.21
C PRO A 314 9.53 -9.30 11.16
N TYR A 315 8.77 -9.17 10.07
CA TYR A 315 9.17 -8.41 8.86
C TYR A 315 8.31 -7.18 8.59
N ILE A 316 7.19 -7.02 9.30
CA ILE A 316 6.27 -5.88 9.12
C ILE A 316 6.33 -4.92 10.30
N ALA A 317 6.08 -3.64 10.04
CA ALA A 317 5.88 -2.65 11.09
C ALA A 317 4.55 -2.90 11.81
N VAL A 318 4.55 -2.86 13.14
CA VAL A 318 3.33 -3.01 13.95
C VAL A 318 2.53 -1.71 13.93
N THR A 319 1.63 -1.59 12.95
CA THR A 319 0.67 -0.48 12.87
C THR A 319 -0.54 -0.74 13.78
N PRO A 320 -1.41 0.27 14.02
CA PRO A 320 -2.67 0.05 14.74
C PRO A 320 -3.56 -1.00 14.08
N ASP A 321 -3.55 -1.08 12.74
CA ASP A 321 -4.34 -2.07 11.99
C ASP A 321 -3.79 -3.50 12.17
N VAL A 322 -2.46 -3.65 12.10
CA VAL A 322 -1.76 -4.91 12.41
C VAL A 322 -2.08 -5.35 13.84
N THR A 323 -2.04 -4.42 14.80
CA THR A 323 -2.34 -4.71 16.21
C THR A 323 -3.78 -5.20 16.38
N ARG A 324 -4.75 -4.54 15.73
CA ARG A 324 -6.16 -4.92 15.78
C ARG A 324 -6.38 -6.31 15.20
N TYR A 325 -5.86 -6.58 14.01
CA TYR A 325 -6.01 -7.88 13.37
C TYR A 325 -5.26 -8.99 14.08
N ARG A 326 -4.08 -8.69 14.64
CA ARG A 326 -3.34 -9.64 15.48
C ARG A 326 -4.18 -10.12 16.66
N ALA A 327 -4.78 -9.20 17.43
CA ALA A 327 -5.63 -9.58 18.55
C ALA A 327 -6.83 -10.44 18.12
N LYS A 328 -7.46 -10.10 16.98
CA LYS A 328 -8.57 -10.88 16.41
C LYS A 328 -8.15 -12.29 16.00
N ILE A 329 -7.03 -12.43 15.29
CA ILE A 329 -6.54 -13.70 14.75
C ILE A 329 -6.04 -14.60 15.87
N GLU A 330 -5.26 -14.06 16.83
CA GLU A 330 -4.75 -14.82 17.97
C GLU A 330 -5.88 -15.28 18.90
N GLY A 331 -6.93 -14.46 19.09
CA GLY A 331 -8.09 -14.77 19.92
C GLY A 331 -9.14 -15.69 19.28
N ALA A 332 -9.01 -16.02 17.98
CA ALA A 332 -9.95 -16.91 17.30
C ALA A 332 -9.81 -18.35 17.82
N ILE A 333 -10.93 -18.97 18.17
CA ILE A 333 -10.99 -20.39 18.57
C ILE A 333 -11.16 -21.23 17.30
N GLU A 334 -10.40 -22.32 17.19
CA GLU A 334 -10.50 -23.29 16.08
C GLU A 334 -11.76 -24.17 16.17
#